data_AF-A0A953LPB1-F1
#
_entry.id   AF-A0A953LPB1-F1
#
_cell.length_a   1.000
_cell.length_b   1.000
_cell.length_c   1.000
_cell.angle_alpha   90.00
_cell.angle_beta   90.00
_cell.angle_gamma   90.00
#
_symmetry.space_group_name_H-M   'P 1'
#
loop_
_entity.id
_entity.type
_entity.pdbx_description
1 polymer ?
#
loop_
_entity_poly.entity_id
_entity_poly.type
_entity_poly.pdbx_seq_one_letter_code
_entity_poly.pdbx_strand_id
1 'polypeptide(L)'
;MPRFRIRVWRPLGVTLFGLALAAAALGEPLGSAEPIDLRIDLATQLGSTPGNWNNVSNLTGLTAGLVDYASGAATSVSIDGTGSPWESLEGDSDGEFPAQEWLIQPATVDGAGLDEGEIGLFTLIGLPDGVYRIEVVSARTTFGYLDTILVNGALADRTRLGTPVVTPWNATSDGLEAGNWLIWDGVVPVAGAVTITAESDLATLGIVNALRVLETPYVAPVAQAIPTVSSLGLALLALALAGLALGRMRRRRAA
;
A
#
# COMPACT_ATOMS: atom_id res chain seq x y z
N MET A 1 43.62 85.11 -18.42
CA MET A 1 42.18 84.77 -18.43
C MET A 1 42.01 83.28 -18.61
N PRO A 2 41.58 82.50 -17.59
CA PRO A 2 41.43 81.07 -17.72
C PRO A 2 40.05 80.71 -18.29
N ARG A 3 40.03 79.78 -19.26
CA ARG A 3 38.81 79.27 -19.91
C ARG A 3 38.27 78.08 -19.11
N PHE A 4 37.11 78.23 -18.48
CA PHE A 4 36.34 77.13 -17.90
C PHE A 4 35.70 76.29 -19.01
N ARG A 5 35.98 74.97 -19.04
CA ARG A 5 35.25 74.00 -19.86
C ARG A 5 34.25 73.25 -18.98
N ILE A 6 32.97 73.45 -19.24
CA ILE A 6 31.87 72.73 -18.59
C ILE A 6 31.71 71.38 -19.31
N ARG A 7 31.89 70.28 -18.57
CA ARG A 7 31.70 68.90 -19.05
C ARG A 7 30.22 68.54 -18.83
N VAL A 8 29.46 68.43 -19.91
CA VAL A 8 28.06 67.98 -19.86
C VAL A 8 28.05 66.45 -19.79
N TRP A 9 27.56 65.92 -18.67
CA TRP A 9 27.30 64.49 -18.48
C TRP A 9 26.03 64.08 -19.23
N ARG A 10 26.09 63.03 -20.04
CA ARG A 10 24.90 62.38 -20.62
C ARG A 10 24.52 61.18 -19.74
N PRO A 11 23.25 60.99 -19.37
CA PRO A 11 22.82 59.81 -18.63
C PRO A 11 22.82 58.59 -19.56
N LEU A 12 23.37 57.47 -19.07
CA LEU A 12 23.23 56.16 -19.71
C LEU A 12 21.76 55.72 -19.62
N GLY A 13 21.17 55.41 -20.78
CA GLY A 13 19.86 54.78 -20.87
C GLY A 13 19.90 53.39 -20.26
N VAL A 14 19.07 53.17 -19.26
CA VAL A 14 18.82 51.85 -18.66
C VAL A 14 17.86 51.10 -19.58
N THR A 15 18.37 50.08 -20.26
CA THR A 15 17.58 49.17 -21.08
C THR A 15 16.71 48.31 -20.15
N LEU A 16 15.39 48.47 -20.25
CA LEU A 16 14.42 47.58 -19.59
C LEU A 16 14.62 46.15 -20.11
N PHE A 17 15.07 45.25 -19.24
CA PHE A 17 15.04 43.82 -19.50
C PHE A 17 13.59 43.35 -19.47
N GLY A 18 13.10 42.86 -20.62
CA GLY A 18 11.78 42.28 -20.75
C GLY A 18 11.63 41.07 -19.84
N LEU A 19 10.69 41.16 -18.90
CA LEU A 19 10.25 40.03 -18.10
C LEU A 19 9.45 39.10 -19.02
N ALA A 20 10.09 38.05 -19.53
CA ALA A 20 9.40 36.98 -20.24
C ALA A 20 8.54 36.21 -19.24
N LEU A 21 7.23 36.45 -19.27
CA LEU A 21 6.25 35.68 -18.52
C LEU A 21 6.19 34.28 -19.14
N ALA A 22 6.93 33.33 -18.56
CA ALA A 22 6.77 31.92 -18.90
C ALA A 22 5.39 31.48 -18.40
N ALA A 23 4.42 31.42 -19.31
CA ALA A 23 3.16 30.75 -19.07
C ALA A 23 3.48 29.27 -18.82
N ALA A 24 3.51 28.86 -17.55
CA ALA A 24 3.54 27.46 -17.18
C ALA A 24 2.30 26.81 -17.81
N ALA A 25 2.53 25.93 -18.78
CA ALA A 25 1.49 25.02 -19.24
C ALA A 25 1.07 24.21 -18.01
N LEU A 26 -0.07 24.58 -17.42
CA LEU A 26 -0.78 23.76 -16.46
C LEU A 26 -1.21 22.54 -17.25
N GLY A 27 -0.35 21.51 -17.28
CA GLY A 27 -0.69 20.23 -17.86
C GLY A 27 -2.00 19.78 -17.23
N GLU A 28 -2.95 19.38 -18.07
CA GLU A 28 -4.12 18.65 -17.63
C GLU A 28 -3.66 17.62 -16.59
N PRO A 29 -4.30 17.54 -15.41
CA PRO A 29 -3.94 16.54 -14.43
C PRO A 29 -4.01 15.20 -15.14
N LEU A 30 -2.88 14.51 -15.25
CA LEU A 30 -2.84 13.13 -15.71
C LEU A 30 -3.90 12.42 -14.87
N GLY A 31 -4.96 11.92 -15.52
CA GLY A 31 -6.05 11.26 -14.83
C GLY A 31 -5.42 10.24 -13.89
N SER A 32 -5.63 10.41 -12.58
CA SER A 32 -5.12 9.47 -11.60
C SER A 32 -5.68 8.12 -11.99
N ALA A 33 -4.82 7.17 -12.31
CA ALA A 33 -5.26 5.80 -12.49
C ALA A 33 -6.08 5.42 -11.24
N GLU A 34 -7.26 4.85 -11.47
CA GLU A 34 -8.08 4.36 -10.36
C GLU A 34 -7.22 3.36 -9.55
N PRO A 35 -7.28 3.39 -8.21
CA PRO A 35 -6.54 2.44 -7.39
C PRO A 35 -6.92 1.01 -7.76
N ILE A 36 -5.93 0.13 -7.86
CA ILE A 36 -6.16 -1.30 -8.14
C ILE A 36 -7.07 -1.91 -7.07
N ASP A 37 -8.13 -2.61 -7.46
CA ASP A 37 -8.96 -3.48 -6.60
C ASP A 37 -9.02 -4.88 -7.22
N LEU A 38 -8.18 -5.81 -6.79
CA LEU A 38 -8.27 -7.20 -7.22
C LEU A 38 -9.08 -7.99 -6.19
N ARG A 39 -10.10 -8.71 -6.66
CA ARG A 39 -10.81 -9.71 -5.87
C ARG A 39 -10.60 -11.07 -6.50
N ILE A 40 -10.06 -11.98 -5.72
CA ILE A 40 -9.61 -13.28 -6.17
C ILE A 40 -10.36 -14.33 -5.36
N ASP A 41 -11.04 -15.18 -6.10
CA ASP A 41 -11.73 -16.36 -5.61
C ASP A 41 -10.81 -17.55 -5.89
N LEU A 42 -10.34 -18.23 -4.85
CA LEU A 42 -9.46 -19.40 -4.97
C LEU A 42 -10.28 -20.69 -5.15
N ALA A 43 -11.33 -20.61 -5.96
CA ALA A 43 -12.29 -21.66 -6.21
C ALA A 43 -11.74 -22.82 -7.05
N THR A 44 -12.26 -24.03 -6.78
CA THR A 44 -11.99 -25.23 -7.57
C THR A 44 -12.86 -25.28 -8.84
N GLN A 45 -13.99 -24.57 -8.82
CA GLN A 45 -14.89 -24.41 -9.96
C GLN A 45 -14.75 -23.01 -10.58
N LEU A 46 -13.92 -22.90 -11.63
CA LEU A 46 -13.77 -21.65 -12.37
C LEU A 46 -15.12 -21.14 -12.92
N GLY A 47 -15.49 -19.90 -12.58
CA GLY A 47 -16.57 -19.15 -13.23
C GLY A 47 -17.88 -19.07 -12.47
N SER A 48 -17.88 -19.33 -11.17
CA SER A 48 -19.08 -19.27 -10.33
C SER A 48 -19.28 -17.91 -9.65
N THR A 49 -18.22 -17.16 -9.37
CA THR A 49 -18.35 -15.85 -8.70
C THR A 49 -18.66 -14.71 -9.68
N PRO A 50 -19.82 -14.02 -9.52
CA PRO A 50 -20.30 -13.04 -10.49
C PRO A 50 -19.51 -11.73 -10.46
N GLY A 51 -19.47 -11.03 -11.60
CA GLY A 51 -18.78 -9.74 -11.75
C GLY A 51 -17.33 -9.90 -12.22
N ASN A 52 -16.49 -8.91 -11.91
CA ASN A 52 -15.09 -8.87 -12.34
C ASN A 52 -14.15 -9.62 -11.38
N TRP A 53 -14.62 -10.72 -10.78
CA TRP A 53 -13.78 -11.55 -9.91
C TRP A 53 -12.76 -12.35 -10.72
N ASN A 54 -11.57 -12.50 -10.14
CA ASN A 54 -10.54 -13.39 -10.65
C ASN A 54 -10.78 -14.77 -10.05
N ASN A 55 -11.27 -15.70 -10.86
CA ASN A 55 -11.48 -17.09 -10.41
C ASN A 55 -10.17 -17.85 -10.69
N VAL A 56 -9.49 -18.30 -9.65
CA VAL A 56 -8.16 -18.93 -9.73
C VAL A 56 -8.23 -20.31 -9.08
N SER A 57 -8.34 -21.33 -9.91
CA SER A 57 -8.35 -22.72 -9.48
C SER A 57 -6.96 -23.33 -9.50
N ASN A 58 -6.70 -24.30 -8.61
CA ASN A 58 -5.48 -25.10 -8.61
C ASN A 58 -4.24 -24.19 -8.60
N LEU A 59 -3.98 -23.55 -7.45
CA LEU A 59 -2.92 -22.57 -7.22
C LEU A 59 -1.51 -23.20 -7.27
N THR A 60 -1.21 -23.99 -8.31
CA THR A 60 0.06 -24.69 -8.54
C THR A 60 0.82 -24.12 -9.73
N GLY A 61 0.37 -23.00 -10.28
CA GLY A 61 0.98 -22.34 -11.44
C GLY A 61 0.72 -20.84 -11.50
N LEU A 62 1.05 -20.26 -12.66
CA LEU A 62 0.89 -18.84 -12.95
C LEU A 62 -0.47 -18.55 -13.61
N THR A 63 -1.27 -17.69 -12.97
CA THR A 63 -2.41 -17.03 -13.60
C THR A 63 -2.06 -15.57 -13.85
N ALA A 64 -1.86 -15.22 -15.13
CA ALA A 64 -1.41 -13.91 -15.54
C ALA A 64 -2.56 -12.97 -15.92
N GLY A 65 -2.36 -11.67 -15.73
CA GLY A 65 -3.26 -10.63 -16.22
C GLY A 65 -4.57 -10.56 -15.44
N LEU A 66 -4.48 -10.50 -14.12
CA LEU A 66 -5.64 -10.37 -13.24
C LEU A 66 -6.46 -9.13 -13.61
N VAL A 67 -7.78 -9.26 -13.53
CA VAL A 67 -8.75 -8.23 -13.84
C VAL A 67 -8.93 -7.33 -12.63
N ASP A 68 -8.85 -6.02 -12.86
CA ASP A 68 -9.26 -5.01 -11.89
C ASP A 68 -10.77 -5.04 -11.71
N TYR A 69 -11.22 -5.18 -10.47
CA TYR A 69 -12.62 -5.42 -10.14
C TYR A 69 -13.50 -4.21 -10.50
N ALA A 70 -13.01 -3.00 -10.24
CA ALA A 70 -13.79 -1.77 -10.42
C ALA A 70 -14.01 -1.45 -11.90
N SER A 71 -12.95 -1.57 -12.72
CA SER A 71 -12.96 -1.19 -14.13
C SER A 71 -13.28 -2.36 -15.08
N GLY A 72 -13.02 -3.60 -14.66
CA GLY A 72 -13.05 -4.78 -15.52
C GLY A 72 -11.89 -4.86 -16.51
N ALA A 73 -10.89 -3.96 -16.39
CA ALA A 73 -9.71 -3.96 -17.25
C ALA A 73 -8.69 -4.99 -16.77
N ALA A 74 -7.94 -5.58 -17.71
CA ALA A 74 -6.79 -6.41 -17.37
C ALA A 74 -5.66 -5.55 -16.77
N THR A 75 -4.97 -6.10 -15.77
CA THR A 75 -3.80 -5.49 -15.12
C THR A 75 -2.50 -6.21 -15.52
N SER A 76 -1.35 -5.69 -15.11
CA SER A 76 -0.07 -6.42 -15.18
C SER A 76 0.09 -7.46 -14.06
N VAL A 77 -0.83 -7.48 -13.09
CA VAL A 77 -0.71 -8.33 -11.91
C VAL A 77 -0.99 -9.78 -12.29
N SER A 78 -0.20 -10.69 -11.72
CA SER A 78 -0.36 -12.13 -11.85
C SER A 78 -0.32 -12.76 -10.46
N ILE A 79 -0.89 -13.96 -10.32
CA ILE A 79 -0.75 -14.79 -9.12
C ILE A 79 -0.01 -16.07 -9.51
N ASP A 80 1.01 -16.42 -8.73
CA ASP A 80 1.88 -17.57 -8.99
C ASP A 80 2.00 -18.44 -7.74
N GLY A 81 1.48 -19.67 -7.82
CA GLY A 81 1.62 -20.70 -6.80
C GLY A 81 2.56 -21.84 -7.20
N THR A 82 3.40 -21.63 -8.23
CA THR A 82 4.32 -22.66 -8.73
C THR A 82 5.22 -23.21 -7.63
N GLY A 83 5.22 -24.53 -7.46
CA GLY A 83 6.09 -25.24 -6.52
C GLY A 83 5.55 -25.35 -5.09
N SER A 84 4.35 -24.84 -4.83
CA SER A 84 3.65 -25.00 -3.55
C SER A 84 2.68 -26.17 -3.59
N PRO A 85 2.38 -26.81 -2.43
CA PRO A 85 1.54 -27.99 -2.36
C PRO A 85 0.05 -27.66 -2.35
N TRP A 86 -0.35 -26.51 -2.91
CA TRP A 86 -1.75 -26.12 -2.92
C TRP A 86 -2.59 -27.13 -3.66
N GLU A 87 -3.68 -27.53 -3.03
CA GLU A 87 -4.71 -28.33 -3.65
C GLU A 87 -6.03 -27.60 -3.69
N SER A 88 -6.89 -28.05 -4.59
CA SER A 88 -8.25 -27.57 -4.71
C SER A 88 -9.09 -28.23 -3.60
N LEU A 89 -9.54 -27.46 -2.60
CA LEU A 89 -10.47 -27.97 -1.60
C LEU A 89 -11.89 -27.49 -1.90
N GLU A 90 -12.76 -28.45 -2.23
CA GLU A 90 -14.17 -28.16 -2.36
C GLU A 90 -14.77 -27.73 -1.04
N GLY A 91 -15.58 -26.69 -1.12
CA GLY A 91 -16.38 -26.14 -0.05
C GLY A 91 -17.38 -27.07 0.59
N ASP A 92 -17.74 -26.77 1.84
CA ASP A 92 -19.00 -27.25 2.37
C ASP A 92 -20.07 -26.28 1.91
N SER A 93 -20.91 -26.76 1.00
CA SER A 93 -22.01 -26.01 0.39
C SER A 93 -23.07 -25.51 1.37
N ASP A 94 -23.02 -25.98 2.63
CA ASP A 94 -24.16 -25.93 3.53
C ASP A 94 -24.11 -24.75 4.52
N GLY A 95 -22.99 -24.03 4.60
CA GLY A 95 -22.90 -22.82 5.43
C GLY A 95 -23.00 -21.55 4.60
N GLU A 96 -23.96 -20.70 4.96
CA GLU A 96 -24.07 -19.36 4.39
C GLU A 96 -23.03 -18.44 5.04
N PHE A 97 -21.98 -18.09 4.30
CA PHE A 97 -21.19 -16.92 4.65
C PHE A 97 -22.04 -15.70 4.28
N PRO A 98 -22.35 -14.81 5.24
CA PRO A 98 -23.18 -13.65 4.95
C PRO A 98 -22.47 -12.78 3.90
N ALA A 99 -23.16 -12.46 2.79
CA ALA A 99 -22.63 -11.52 1.82
C ALA A 99 -22.38 -10.17 2.50
N GLN A 100 -21.10 -9.78 2.62
CA GLN A 100 -20.67 -8.61 3.38
C GLN A 100 -19.59 -7.84 2.61
N GLU A 101 -19.87 -6.57 2.36
CA GLU A 101 -19.00 -5.64 1.64
C GLU A 101 -18.55 -6.17 0.27
N TRP A 102 -17.30 -6.64 0.19
CA TRP A 102 -16.70 -7.15 -1.03
C TRP A 102 -16.84 -8.65 -1.18
N LEU A 103 -17.05 -9.36 -0.06
CA LEU A 103 -17.07 -10.80 0.01
C LEU A 103 -18.49 -11.31 -0.23
N ILE A 104 -18.63 -12.18 -1.21
CA ILE A 104 -19.90 -12.77 -1.64
C ILE A 104 -19.72 -14.28 -1.74
N GLN A 105 -20.82 -15.03 -1.62
CA GLN A 105 -20.85 -16.38 -2.16
C GLN A 105 -20.90 -16.33 -3.69
N PRO A 106 -20.21 -17.23 -4.39
CA PRO A 106 -19.59 -18.47 -3.91
C PRO A 106 -18.11 -18.38 -3.46
N ALA A 107 -17.46 -17.22 -3.43
CA ALA A 107 -16.01 -17.11 -3.12
C ALA A 107 -15.58 -17.55 -1.70
N THR A 108 -16.51 -18.01 -0.86
CA THR A 108 -16.24 -18.59 0.46
C THR A 108 -16.61 -20.07 0.53
N VAL A 109 -17.14 -20.63 -0.55
CA VAL A 109 -17.56 -22.02 -0.59
C VAL A 109 -16.29 -22.84 -0.59
N ASP A 110 -15.51 -22.76 -1.66
CA ASP A 110 -14.27 -23.51 -1.86
C ASP A 110 -13.02 -22.64 -1.64
N GLY A 111 -11.84 -23.23 -1.82
CA GLY A 111 -10.57 -22.55 -1.61
C GLY A 111 -9.34 -23.34 -2.06
N ALA A 112 -8.19 -22.68 -1.97
CA ALA A 112 -6.89 -23.34 -2.02
C ALA A 112 -6.57 -23.92 -0.64
N GLY A 113 -6.34 -25.23 -0.58
CA GLY A 113 -6.09 -25.95 0.64
C GLY A 113 -4.68 -26.50 0.78
N LEU A 114 -4.37 -26.91 2.00
CA LEU A 114 -3.11 -27.53 2.41
C LEU A 114 -3.40 -28.76 3.25
N ASP A 115 -2.60 -29.81 3.04
CA ASP A 115 -2.55 -30.96 3.94
C ASP A 115 -1.97 -30.57 5.31
N GLU A 116 -2.08 -31.48 6.29
CA GLU A 116 -1.61 -31.27 7.67
C GLU A 116 -0.09 -30.99 7.73
N GLY A 117 0.29 -29.88 8.39
CA GLY A 117 1.68 -29.47 8.57
C GLY A 117 2.41 -28.99 7.32
N GLU A 118 1.69 -28.76 6.22
CA GLU A 118 2.24 -28.20 5.00
C GLU A 118 2.33 -26.68 5.00
N ILE A 119 3.22 -26.16 4.15
CA ILE A 119 3.40 -24.73 3.93
C ILE A 119 3.08 -24.42 2.47
N GLY A 120 2.01 -23.67 2.28
CA GLY A 120 1.60 -23.12 1.00
C GLY A 120 2.19 -21.75 0.77
N LEU A 121 2.73 -21.49 -0.43
CA LEU A 121 3.20 -20.18 -0.83
C LEU A 121 2.58 -19.77 -2.17
N PHE A 122 2.15 -18.53 -2.30
CA PHE A 122 1.90 -17.93 -3.61
C PHE A 122 2.31 -16.48 -3.62
N THR A 123 2.59 -15.95 -4.80
CA THR A 123 3.08 -14.60 -4.97
C THR A 123 2.20 -13.83 -5.94
N LEU A 124 1.78 -12.64 -5.54
CA LEU A 124 1.25 -11.63 -6.44
C LEU A 124 2.43 -10.92 -7.09
N ILE A 125 2.53 -10.95 -8.42
CA ILE A 125 3.67 -10.44 -9.19
C ILE A 125 3.17 -9.34 -10.12
N GLY A 126 3.99 -8.31 -10.35
CA GLY A 126 3.65 -7.23 -11.29
C GLY A 126 2.73 -6.16 -10.68
N LEU A 127 2.70 -6.07 -9.35
CA LEU A 127 2.08 -4.96 -8.63
C LEU A 127 2.90 -3.69 -8.89
N PRO A 128 2.25 -2.58 -9.32
CA PRO A 128 2.90 -1.27 -9.39
C PRO A 128 3.48 -0.82 -8.04
N ASP A 129 4.37 0.17 -8.10
CA ASP A 129 4.86 0.83 -6.89
C ASP A 129 3.69 1.51 -6.17
N GLY A 130 3.46 1.14 -4.91
CA GLY A 130 2.32 1.62 -4.14
C GLY A 130 2.26 1.03 -2.74
N VAL A 131 1.17 1.33 -2.04
CA VAL A 131 0.86 0.78 -0.71
C VAL A 131 -0.49 0.08 -0.79
N TYR A 132 -0.54 -1.16 -0.35
CA TYR A 132 -1.70 -2.01 -0.51
C TYR A 132 -2.28 -2.41 0.84
N ARG A 133 -3.60 -2.64 0.83
CA ARG A 133 -4.29 -3.42 1.84
C ARG A 133 -4.55 -4.81 1.27
N ILE A 134 -4.13 -5.83 2.01
CA ILE A 134 -4.36 -7.23 1.67
C ILE A 134 -5.38 -7.78 2.65
N GLU A 135 -6.44 -8.41 2.13
CA GLU A 135 -7.49 -9.02 2.95
C GLU A 135 -7.60 -10.50 2.57
N VAL A 136 -7.47 -11.41 3.54
CA VAL A 136 -7.47 -12.86 3.30
C VAL A 136 -8.60 -13.51 4.08
N VAL A 137 -9.40 -14.30 3.37
CA VAL A 137 -10.52 -15.06 3.91
C VAL A 137 -10.11 -16.53 4.04
N SER A 138 -10.15 -17.04 5.26
CA SER A 138 -10.13 -18.47 5.59
C SER A 138 -11.38 -18.75 6.41
N ALA A 139 -12.32 -19.49 5.83
CA ALA A 139 -13.67 -19.73 6.33
C ALA A 139 -14.15 -21.14 5.98
N ARG A 140 -14.62 -21.90 6.98
CA ARG A 140 -15.13 -23.27 6.77
C ARG A 140 -16.20 -23.69 7.78
N THR A 141 -17.14 -24.53 7.36
CA THR A 141 -18.33 -24.90 8.15
C THR A 141 -18.18 -26.16 8.99
N THR A 142 -17.40 -27.15 8.52
CA THR A 142 -17.37 -28.50 9.11
C THR A 142 -16.29 -28.70 10.16
N PHE A 143 -15.08 -28.21 9.90
CA PHE A 143 -13.94 -28.38 10.78
C PHE A 143 -13.12 -27.10 10.84
N GLY A 144 -12.62 -26.80 12.03
CA GLY A 144 -11.73 -25.66 12.25
C GLY A 144 -10.37 -25.93 11.63
N TYR A 145 -10.20 -25.58 10.36
CA TYR A 145 -8.90 -25.56 9.71
C TYR A 145 -8.09 -24.46 10.39
N LEU A 146 -6.86 -24.80 10.78
CA LEU A 146 -6.00 -23.92 11.56
C LEU A 146 -4.87 -23.44 10.68
N ASP A 147 -4.94 -22.17 10.30
CA ASP A 147 -3.99 -21.53 9.39
C ASP A 147 -3.18 -20.44 10.10
N THR A 148 -1.86 -20.47 9.97
CA THR A 148 -1.04 -19.26 10.19
C THR A 148 -0.77 -18.62 8.84
N ILE A 149 -1.41 -17.47 8.59
CA ILE A 149 -1.29 -16.74 7.32
C ILE A 149 -0.36 -15.54 7.52
N LEU A 150 0.58 -15.38 6.59
CA LEU A 150 1.58 -14.33 6.57
C LEU A 150 1.58 -13.61 5.22
N VAL A 151 1.70 -12.28 5.25
CA VAL A 151 1.91 -11.45 4.05
C VAL A 151 3.28 -10.80 4.17
N ASN A 152 4.17 -11.08 3.22
CA ASN A 152 5.60 -10.71 3.27
C ASN A 152 6.27 -11.10 4.61
N GLY A 153 5.86 -12.23 5.20
CA GLY A 153 6.35 -12.74 6.48
C GLY A 153 5.78 -12.05 7.73
N ALA A 154 4.81 -11.15 7.59
CA ALA A 154 4.15 -10.48 8.71
C ALA A 154 2.75 -11.07 8.99
N LEU A 155 2.36 -11.10 10.27
CA LEU A 155 0.98 -11.39 10.69
C LEU A 155 0.04 -10.24 10.34
N ALA A 156 -1.27 -10.52 10.30
CA ALA A 156 -2.29 -9.50 10.05
C ALA A 156 -2.27 -8.41 11.12
N ASP A 157 -2.54 -7.16 10.71
CA ASP A 157 -2.62 -6.02 11.62
C ASP A 157 -3.91 -6.03 12.42
N ARG A 158 -5.00 -6.49 11.79
CA ARG A 158 -6.33 -6.54 12.39
C ARG A 158 -7.23 -7.52 11.66
N THR A 159 -8.38 -7.79 12.25
CA THR A 159 -9.49 -8.48 11.59
C THR A 159 -10.53 -7.46 11.09
N ARG A 160 -11.43 -7.89 10.21
CA ARG A 160 -12.56 -7.05 9.76
C ARG A 160 -13.45 -6.57 10.89
N LEU A 161 -13.70 -7.41 11.89
CA LEU A 161 -14.55 -7.08 13.03
C LEU A 161 -13.81 -6.37 14.17
N GLY A 162 -12.49 -6.15 14.03
CA GLY A 162 -11.66 -5.53 15.06
C GLY A 162 -11.39 -6.43 16.27
N THR A 163 -11.67 -7.73 16.16
CA THR A 163 -11.23 -8.72 17.13
C THR A 163 -9.70 -8.88 17.08
N PRO A 164 -9.05 -9.32 18.18
CA PRO A 164 -7.63 -9.63 18.16
C PRO A 164 -7.29 -10.66 17.07
N VAL A 165 -6.15 -10.49 16.41
CA VAL A 165 -5.59 -11.51 15.52
C VAL A 165 -5.01 -12.64 16.38
N VAL A 166 -5.53 -13.84 16.21
CA VAL A 166 -5.08 -15.06 16.90
C VAL A 166 -4.46 -15.98 15.87
N THR A 167 -3.35 -16.64 16.23
CA THR A 167 -2.72 -17.67 15.41
C THR A 167 -2.59 -18.99 16.19
N PRO A 168 -2.89 -20.13 15.56
CA PRO A 168 -3.46 -20.24 14.21
C PRO A 168 -4.91 -19.70 14.14
N TRP A 169 -5.29 -19.19 12.97
CA TRP A 169 -6.64 -18.72 12.66
C TRP A 169 -7.55 -19.92 12.44
N ASN A 170 -8.68 -20.00 13.15
CA ASN A 170 -9.63 -21.08 12.96
C ASN A 170 -10.70 -20.69 11.93
N ALA A 171 -10.68 -21.35 10.77
CA ALA A 171 -11.58 -21.08 9.66
C ALA A 171 -13.08 -21.15 10.05
N THR A 172 -13.45 -21.97 11.05
CA THR A 172 -14.84 -22.06 11.52
C THR A 172 -15.16 -20.98 12.54
N SER A 173 -14.49 -20.97 13.69
CA SER A 173 -14.88 -20.12 14.82
C SER A 173 -14.44 -18.66 14.65
N ASP A 174 -13.34 -18.41 13.95
CA ASP A 174 -12.83 -17.06 13.71
C ASP A 174 -13.27 -16.51 12.35
N GLY A 175 -13.31 -17.36 11.32
CA GLY A 175 -13.69 -17.00 9.96
C GLY A 175 -15.19 -16.99 9.70
N LEU A 176 -15.75 -18.19 9.47
CA LEU A 176 -17.13 -18.35 9.01
C LEU A 176 -18.18 -17.86 10.01
N GLU A 177 -18.19 -18.39 11.24
CA GLU A 177 -19.27 -18.13 12.20
C GLU A 177 -19.38 -16.64 12.55
N ALA A 178 -18.24 -15.97 12.63
CA ALA A 178 -18.18 -14.53 12.86
C ALA A 178 -18.42 -13.70 11.58
N GLY A 179 -18.21 -14.28 10.39
CA GLY A 179 -18.16 -13.53 9.14
C GLY A 179 -16.96 -12.57 9.10
N ASN A 180 -15.78 -13.06 9.50
CA ASN A 180 -14.57 -12.26 9.71
C ASN A 180 -13.45 -12.70 8.77
N TRP A 181 -12.43 -11.85 8.64
CA TRP A 181 -11.25 -12.13 7.83
C TRP A 181 -10.05 -11.31 8.30
N LEU A 182 -8.87 -11.70 7.84
CA LEU A 182 -7.59 -11.11 8.21
C LEU A 182 -7.23 -9.94 7.28
N ILE A 183 -6.67 -8.87 7.83
CA ILE A 183 -6.32 -7.64 7.10
C ILE A 183 -4.89 -7.20 7.44
N TRP A 184 -4.09 -7.01 6.39
CA TRP A 184 -2.79 -6.35 6.43
C TRP A 184 -2.92 -4.98 5.77
N ASP A 185 -2.64 -3.93 6.52
CA ASP A 185 -2.61 -2.56 6.04
C ASP A 185 -1.16 -2.16 5.71
N GLY A 186 -0.95 -1.28 4.73
CA GLY A 186 0.38 -0.70 4.52
C GLY A 186 1.38 -1.63 3.80
N VAL A 187 0.93 -2.67 3.11
CA VAL A 187 1.80 -3.65 2.43
C VAL A 187 2.46 -3.01 1.22
N VAL A 188 3.80 -2.98 1.22
CA VAL A 188 4.60 -2.49 0.09
C VAL A 188 5.16 -3.67 -0.70
N PRO A 189 4.91 -3.77 -2.01
CA PRO A 189 5.49 -4.83 -2.83
C PRO A 189 7.01 -4.72 -2.86
N VAL A 190 7.70 -5.86 -2.72
CA VAL A 190 9.16 -5.93 -2.86
C VAL A 190 9.48 -6.38 -4.28
N ALA A 191 10.13 -5.52 -5.07
CA ALA A 191 10.38 -5.76 -6.49
C ALA A 191 9.09 -6.05 -7.29
N GLY A 192 8.01 -5.33 -6.98
CA GLY A 192 6.71 -5.51 -7.62
C GLY A 192 5.97 -6.78 -7.22
N ALA A 193 6.36 -7.42 -6.10
CA ALA A 193 5.77 -8.66 -5.63
C ALA A 193 5.32 -8.60 -4.16
N VAL A 194 4.24 -9.33 -3.85
CA VAL A 194 3.77 -9.61 -2.48
C VAL A 194 3.65 -11.12 -2.34
N THR A 195 4.30 -11.68 -1.33
CA THR A 195 4.26 -13.11 -1.03
C THR A 195 3.25 -13.37 0.08
N ILE A 196 2.40 -14.38 -0.13
CA ILE A 196 1.45 -14.88 0.84
C ILE A 196 1.87 -16.30 1.20
N THR A 197 2.02 -16.55 2.49
CA THR A 197 2.33 -17.87 3.03
C THR A 197 1.20 -18.30 3.94
N ALA A 198 0.71 -19.53 3.80
CA ALA A 198 -0.16 -20.16 4.78
C ALA A 198 0.52 -21.42 5.30
N GLU A 199 0.49 -21.60 6.60
CA GLU A 199 1.03 -22.76 7.30
C GLU A 199 -0.13 -23.46 7.99
N SER A 200 -0.43 -24.70 7.60
CA SER A 200 -1.43 -25.51 8.30
C SER A 200 -0.85 -26.07 9.60
N ASP A 201 -1.69 -26.23 10.61
CA ASP A 201 -1.29 -26.91 11.84
C ASP A 201 -0.93 -28.39 11.59
N LEU A 202 -0.11 -28.98 12.47
CA LEU A 202 0.31 -30.38 12.36
C LEU A 202 -0.83 -31.40 12.49
N ALA A 203 -2.00 -30.99 12.97
CA ALA A 203 -3.15 -31.86 13.21
C ALA A 203 -4.41 -31.47 12.42
N THR A 204 -4.35 -30.43 11.59
CA THR A 204 -5.51 -29.98 10.80
C THR A 204 -5.08 -29.47 9.44
N LEU A 205 -5.97 -29.59 8.45
CA LEU A 205 -5.81 -28.96 7.15
C LEU A 205 -5.78 -27.42 7.25
N GLY A 206 -5.29 -26.80 6.19
CA GLY A 206 -5.33 -25.35 5.98
C GLY A 206 -6.19 -24.94 4.78
N ILE A 207 -6.72 -23.71 4.77
CA ILE A 207 -7.50 -23.19 3.64
C ILE A 207 -7.40 -21.68 3.48
N VAL A 208 -7.37 -21.24 2.23
CA VAL A 208 -7.60 -19.85 1.83
C VAL A 208 -8.69 -19.83 0.76
N ASN A 209 -9.82 -19.21 1.06
CA ASN A 209 -10.97 -19.14 0.15
C ASN A 209 -10.84 -17.99 -0.84
N ALA A 210 -10.59 -16.78 -0.32
CA ALA A 210 -10.60 -15.57 -1.12
C ALA A 210 -9.56 -14.56 -0.64
N LEU A 211 -9.19 -13.68 -1.57
CA LEU A 211 -8.21 -12.63 -1.37
C LEU A 211 -8.72 -11.33 -1.99
N ARG A 212 -8.50 -10.21 -1.30
CA ARG A 212 -8.61 -8.87 -1.88
C ARG A 212 -7.29 -8.13 -1.78
N VAL A 213 -6.90 -7.50 -2.87
CA VAL A 213 -5.72 -6.63 -2.98
C VAL A 213 -6.21 -5.26 -3.39
N LEU A 214 -6.15 -4.31 -2.47
CA LEU A 214 -6.63 -2.96 -2.70
C LEU A 214 -5.47 -1.98 -2.59
N GLU A 215 -5.17 -1.26 -3.66
CA GLU A 215 -4.26 -0.12 -3.61
C GLU A 215 -4.88 0.97 -2.73
N THR A 216 -4.14 1.36 -1.70
CA THR A 216 -4.54 2.44 -0.80
C THR A 216 -3.88 3.73 -1.27
N PRO A 217 -4.58 4.87 -1.26
CA PRO A 217 -3.96 6.14 -1.56
C PRO A 217 -2.74 6.30 -0.65
N TYR A 218 -1.56 6.43 -1.25
CA TYR A 218 -0.36 6.73 -0.48
C TYR A 218 -0.56 8.09 0.19
N VAL A 219 -0.92 8.07 1.47
CA VAL A 219 -0.84 9.26 2.29
C VAL A 219 0.63 9.41 2.58
N ALA A 220 1.33 10.18 1.75
CA ALA A 220 2.71 10.57 2.02
C ALA A 220 2.75 10.96 3.50
N PRO A 221 3.66 10.36 4.31
CA PRO A 221 3.77 10.75 5.69
C PRO A 221 3.92 12.25 5.64
N VAL A 222 2.96 12.96 6.26
CA VAL A 222 2.99 14.42 6.32
C VAL A 222 4.40 14.70 6.77
N ALA A 223 5.24 15.21 5.87
CA ALA A 223 6.62 15.47 6.19
C ALA A 223 6.47 16.41 7.36
N GLN A 224 6.68 15.90 8.58
CA GLN A 224 6.58 16.75 9.75
C GLN A 224 7.58 17.80 9.41
N ALA A 225 7.10 19.02 9.18
CA ALA A 225 7.96 20.11 8.81
C ALA A 225 8.93 20.15 9.96
N ILE A 226 10.13 19.57 9.76
CA ILE A 226 11.23 19.72 10.68
C ILE A 226 11.28 21.23 10.72
N PRO A 227 10.94 21.87 11.86
CA PRO A 227 10.88 23.31 11.91
C PRO A 227 12.28 23.69 11.46
N THR A 228 12.37 24.21 10.23
CA THR A 228 13.63 24.67 9.72
C THR A 228 13.92 25.78 10.70
N VAL A 229 14.89 25.55 11.57
CA VAL A 229 15.38 26.58 12.47
C VAL A 229 15.84 27.63 11.49
N SER A 230 14.96 28.60 11.24
CA SER A 230 15.15 29.55 10.17
C SER A 230 16.52 30.14 10.40
N SER A 231 17.36 30.14 9.37
CA SER A 231 18.70 30.72 9.45
C SER A 231 18.66 32.19 9.90
N LEU A 232 17.48 32.82 9.87
CA LEU A 232 17.13 34.07 10.55
C LEU A 232 17.33 34.05 12.07
N GLY A 233 16.99 32.95 12.76
CA GLY A 233 17.25 32.80 14.20
C GLY A 233 18.73 32.75 14.55
N LEU A 234 19.53 32.04 13.75
CA LEU A 234 21.00 32.01 13.89
C LEU A 234 21.64 33.37 13.53
N ALA A 235 21.13 34.04 12.49
CA ALA A 235 21.62 35.36 12.08
C ALA A 235 21.32 36.44 13.15
N LEU A 236 20.14 36.42 13.76
CA LEU A 236 19.78 37.34 14.85
C LEU A 236 20.62 37.09 16.12
N LEU A 237 20.90 35.82 16.45
CA LEU A 237 21.78 35.47 17.57
C LEU A 237 23.22 35.95 17.33
N ALA A 238 23.73 35.78 16.10
CA ALA A 238 25.06 36.25 15.72
C ALA A 238 25.18 37.79 15.79
N LEU A 239 24.15 38.54 15.37
CA LEU A 239 24.11 40.00 15.50
C LEU A 239 24.03 40.47 16.95
N ALA A 240 23.26 39.79 17.80
CA ALA A 240 23.16 40.12 19.23
C ALA A 240 24.51 39.90 19.96
N LEU A 241 25.21 38.81 19.63
CA LEU A 241 26.54 38.52 20.17
C LEU A 241 27.60 39.52 19.69
N ALA A 242 27.54 39.93 18.41
CA ALA A 242 28.43 40.97 17.87
C ALA A 242 28.20 42.33 18.56
N GLY A 243 26.95 42.71 18.81
CA GLY A 243 26.60 43.93 19.54
C GLY A 243 27.15 43.97 20.97
N LEU A 244 27.06 42.85 21.70
CA LEU A 244 27.62 42.73 23.06
C LEU A 244 29.16 42.84 23.10
N ALA A 245 29.84 42.26 22.11
CA ALA A 245 31.31 42.34 22.00
C ALA A 245 31.79 43.78 21.72
N LEU A 246 31.12 44.49 20.81
CA LEU A 246 31.42 45.90 20.51
C LEU A 246 31.14 46.83 21.71
N GLY A 247 30.08 46.57 22.47
CA GLY A 247 29.77 47.33 23.69
C GLY A 247 30.86 47.21 24.77
N ARG A 248 31.41 46.00 24.98
CA ARG A 248 32.52 45.78 25.93
C ARG A 248 33.83 46.44 25.49
N MET A 249 34.14 46.47 24.20
CA MET A 249 35.34 47.13 23.69
C MET A 249 35.31 48.65 23.87
N ARG A 250 34.14 49.29 23.72
CA ARG A 250 34.01 50.75 23.95
C ARG A 250 34.23 51.15 25.40
N ARG A 251 33.76 50.36 26.37
CA ARG A 251 33.95 50.66 27.81
C ARG A 251 35.42 50.57 28.25
N ARG A 252 36.23 49.71 27.61
CA ARG A 252 37.67 49.59 27.91
C ARG A 252 38.55 50.72 27.36
N ARG A 253 38.04 51.54 26.44
CA ARG A 253 38.77 52.71 25.90
C ARG A 253 38.43 54.03 26.59
N ALA A 254 37.40 54.03 27.44
CA ALA A 254 36.92 55.21 28.16
C ALA A 254 37.35 55.22 29.64
N ALA A 255 38.05 54.19 30.09
CA ALA A 255 38.75 54.09 31.37
C ALA A 255 40.25 54.08 31.10
#